data_AF-A0A645IN15-F1
#
_entry.id   AF-A0A645IN15-F1
#
_cell.length_a   1.000
_cell.length_b   1.000
_cell.length_c   1.000
_cell.angle_alpha   90.00
_cell.angle_beta   90.00
_cell.angle_gamma   90.00
#
_symmetry.space_group_name_H-M   'P 1'
#
loop_
_entity.id
_entity.type
_entity.pdbx_description
1 polymer ?
#
loop_
_entity_poly.entity_id
_entity_poly.type
_entity_poly.pdbx_seq_one_letter_code
_entity_poly.pdbx_strand_id
1 'polypeptide(L)'
;MSKLIASLYKTPTKREMSKTARIAYILCGITAVAMLVSAYYSSHQLFHQVGTTGAIFGMLLIRGGSEVRKKGFKPYMQNGFSFDFAMLMIWLILLVIWIVDPQI
;
A
#
# COMPACT_ATOMS: atom_id res chain seq x y z
N MET A 1 -8.76 19.67 -22.04
CA MET A 1 -7.92 19.09 -20.97
C MET A 1 -7.06 17.98 -21.56
N SER A 2 -5.75 17.93 -21.24
CA SER A 2 -4.89 16.86 -21.77
C SER A 2 -5.36 15.49 -21.26
N LYS A 3 -5.20 14.44 -22.08
CA LYS A 3 -5.51 13.05 -21.68
C LYS A 3 -4.81 12.65 -20.38
N LEU A 4 -3.67 13.27 -20.10
CA LEU A 4 -2.87 13.12 -18.88
C LEU A 4 -3.61 13.65 -17.65
N ILE A 5 -4.20 14.84 -17.73
CA ILE A 5 -4.99 15.42 -16.64
C ILE A 5 -6.26 14.57 -16.41
N ALA A 6 -6.96 14.19 -17.48
CA ALA A 6 -8.14 13.33 -17.37
C ALA A 6 -7.83 11.94 -16.76
N SER A 7 -6.61 11.42 -16.97
CA SER A 7 -6.12 10.19 -16.35
C SER A 7 -5.84 10.36 -14.85
N LEU A 8 -5.41 11.53 -14.40
CA LEU A 8 -5.15 11.80 -12.97
C LEU A 8 -6.45 11.95 -12.17
N TYR A 9 -7.51 12.48 -12.79
CA TYR A 9 -8.84 12.63 -12.18
C TYR A 9 -9.74 11.42 -12.36
N LYS A 10 -9.26 10.33 -12.97
CA LYS A 10 -10.04 9.10 -13.11
C LYS A 10 -10.14 8.45 -11.73
N THR A 11 -11.25 8.71 -11.04
CA THR A 11 -11.55 8.15 -9.73
C THR A 11 -11.32 6.65 -9.79
N PRO A 12 -10.47 6.07 -8.92
CA PRO A 12 -10.22 4.64 -8.94
C PRO A 12 -11.56 3.94 -8.82
N THR A 13 -11.94 3.22 -9.87
CA THR A 13 -13.21 2.51 -9.94
C THR A 13 -13.29 1.63 -8.71
N LYS A 14 -14.38 1.75 -7.93
CA LYS A 14 -14.56 1.05 -6.64
C LYS A 14 -14.26 -0.43 -6.86
N ARG A 15 -13.06 -0.88 -6.49
CA ARG A 15 -12.57 -2.20 -6.89
C ARG A 15 -13.31 -3.24 -6.08
N GLU A 16 -13.90 -4.19 -6.77
CA GLU A 16 -14.66 -5.22 -6.08
C GLU A 16 -13.71 -6.25 -5.46
N MET A 17 -13.63 -6.28 -4.13
CA MET A 17 -12.97 -7.35 -3.38
C MET A 17 -14.00 -8.30 -2.77
N SER A 18 -13.61 -9.56 -2.54
CA SER A 18 -14.41 -10.45 -1.69
C SER A 18 -14.46 -9.90 -0.26
N LYS A 19 -15.50 -10.25 0.51
CA LYS A 19 -15.63 -9.81 1.91
C LYS A 19 -14.40 -10.20 2.74
N THR A 20 -13.91 -11.43 2.56
CA THR A 20 -12.72 -11.95 3.26
C THR A 20 -11.46 -11.18 2.89
N ALA A 21 -11.22 -10.95 1.59
CA ALA A 21 -10.05 -10.18 1.15
C ALA A 21 -10.12 -8.74 1.68
N ARG A 22 -11.32 -8.15 1.73
CA ARG A 22 -11.51 -6.80 2.25
C ARG A 22 -11.20 -6.71 3.74
N ILE A 23 -11.63 -7.70 4.52
CA ILE A 23 -11.30 -7.78 5.95
C ILE A 23 -9.79 -7.91 6.13
N ALA A 24 -9.14 -8.84 5.41
CA ALA A 24 -7.70 -9.02 5.49
C ALA A 24 -6.93 -7.74 5.11
N TYR A 25 -7.35 -7.04 4.05
CA TYR A 25 -6.76 -5.77 3.64
C TYR A 25 -6.88 -4.69 4.72
N ILE A 26 -8.05 -4.57 5.36
CA ILE A 26 -8.28 -3.61 6.44
C ILE A 26 -7.41 -3.95 7.66
N LEU A 27 -7.33 -5.23 8.02
CA LEU A 27 -6.47 -5.68 9.11
C LEU A 27 -5.00 -5.34 8.86
N CYS A 28 -4.49 -5.59 7.65
CA CYS A 28 -3.15 -5.16 7.26
C CYS A 28 -2.98 -3.64 7.41
N GLY A 29 -3.96 -2.83 6.98
CA GLY A 29 -3.92 -1.38 7.16
C GLY A 29 -3.87 -0.96 8.62
N ILE A 30 -4.69 -1.56 9.48
CA ILE A 30 -4.70 -1.30 10.92
C ILE A 30 -3.35 -1.67 11.53
N THR A 31 -2.79 -2.84 11.19
CA THR A 31 -1.47 -3.26 11.67
C THR A 31 -0.37 -2.30 11.21
N ALA A 32 -0.40 -1.84 9.96
CA ALA A 32 0.58 -0.88 9.44
C ALA A 32 0.56 0.43 10.23
N VAL A 33 -0.64 0.95 10.50
CA VAL A 33 -0.84 2.19 11.29
C VAL A 33 -0.40 1.98 12.74
N ALA A 34 -0.81 0.87 13.36
CA ALA A 34 -0.45 0.56 14.74
C ALA A 34 1.07 0.51 14.92
N MET A 35 1.77 -0.22 14.03
CA MET A 35 3.24 -0.31 14.01
C MET A 35 3.89 1.06 13.78
N LEU A 36 3.36 1.89 12.88
CA LEU A 36 3.87 3.24 12.64
C LEU A 36 3.79 4.11 13.90
N VAL A 37 2.63 4.10 14.56
CA VAL A 37 2.37 4.91 15.75
C VAL A 37 3.21 4.42 16.93
N SER A 38 3.32 3.10 17.12
CA SER A 38 4.13 2.55 18.20
C SER A 38 5.63 2.71 17.98
N ALA A 39 6.08 2.90 16.75
CA ALA A 39 7.48 3.12 16.44
C ALA A 39 8.03 4.41 17.07
N TYR A 40 7.20 5.45 17.21
CA TYR A 40 7.59 6.73 17.83
C TYR A 40 7.97 6.57 19.31
N TYR A 41 7.37 5.60 20.00
CA TYR A 41 7.53 5.40 21.45
C TYR A 41 8.38 4.18 21.79
N SER A 42 9.01 3.55 20.81
CA SER A 42 9.69 2.27 20.98
C SER A 42 11.17 2.36 20.60
N SER A 43 12.01 1.78 21.46
CA SER A 43 13.43 1.56 21.20
C SER A 43 13.70 0.49 20.12
N HIS A 44 12.66 -0.22 19.66
CA HIS A 44 12.75 -1.24 18.61
C HIS A 44 12.23 -0.73 17.26
N GLN A 45 12.67 0.46 16.82
CA GLN A 45 12.21 1.09 15.57
C GLN A 45 12.32 0.17 14.34
N LEU A 46 13.41 -0.61 14.23
CA LEU A 46 13.60 -1.57 13.13
C LEU A 46 12.48 -2.61 13.05
N PHE A 47 11.99 -3.11 14.19
CA PHE A 47 10.91 -4.09 14.21
C PHE A 47 9.61 -3.49 13.67
N HIS A 48 9.30 -2.26 14.07
CA HIS A 48 8.13 -1.54 13.58
C HIS A 48 8.23 -1.23 12.08
N GLN A 49 9.39 -0.83 11.60
CA GLN A 49 9.62 -0.61 10.16
C GLN A 49 9.40 -1.87 9.33
N VAL A 50 9.93 -3.02 9.79
CA VAL A 50 9.72 -4.32 9.14
C VAL A 50 8.24 -4.72 9.19
N GLY A 51 7.59 -4.54 10.35
CA GLY A 51 6.17 -4.83 10.55
C GLY A 51 5.27 -4.00 9.63
N THR A 52 5.49 -2.69 9.57
CA THR A 52 4.77 -1.78 8.66
C THR A 52 5.02 -2.17 7.20
N THR A 53 6.27 -2.45 6.83
CA THR A 53 6.61 -2.86 5.47
C THR A 53 5.84 -4.13 5.09
N GLY A 54 5.90 -5.17 5.92
CA GLY A 54 5.15 -6.41 5.70
C GLY A 54 3.64 -6.18 5.57
N ALA A 55 3.06 -5.29 6.39
CA ALA A 55 1.65 -4.95 6.32
C ALA A 55 1.26 -4.20 5.03
N ILE A 56 2.08 -3.25 4.56
CA ILE A 56 1.89 -2.56 3.29
C ILE A 56 1.99 -3.53 2.12
N PHE A 57 3.01 -4.40 2.10
CA PHE A 57 3.13 -5.45 1.08
C PHE A 57 1.92 -6.39 1.09
N GLY A 58 1.42 -6.77 2.27
CA GLY A 58 0.20 -7.55 2.42
C GLY A 58 -1.02 -6.87 1.77
N MET A 59 -1.20 -5.56 2.01
CA MET A 59 -2.26 -4.78 1.35
C MET A 59 -2.12 -4.79 -0.17
N LEU A 60 -0.90 -4.58 -0.69
CA LEU A 60 -0.63 -4.58 -2.14
C LEU A 60 -0.91 -5.95 -2.77
N LEU A 61 -0.48 -7.04 -2.14
CA LEU A 61 -0.71 -8.41 -2.60
C LEU A 61 -2.19 -8.77 -2.61
N ILE A 62 -2.91 -8.46 -1.53
CA ILE A 62 -4.35 -8.74 -1.44
C ILE A 62 -5.11 -7.97 -2.52
N ARG A 63 -4.74 -6.70 -2.72
CA ARG A 63 -5.40 -5.83 -3.70
C ARG A 63 -5.08 -6.23 -5.13
N GLY A 64 -3.81 -6.35 -5.48
CA GLY A 64 -3.34 -6.77 -6.80
C GLY A 64 -3.84 -8.16 -7.15
N GLY A 65 -3.72 -9.12 -6.22
CA GLY A 65 -4.22 -10.48 -6.38
C GLY A 65 -5.73 -10.54 -6.59
N SER A 66 -6.51 -9.74 -5.86
CA SER A 66 -7.97 -9.65 -6.06
C SER A 66 -8.33 -9.12 -7.45
N GLU A 67 -7.58 -8.14 -7.96
CA GLU A 67 -7.84 -7.55 -9.27
C GLU A 67 -7.40 -8.47 -10.41
N VAL A 68 -6.23 -9.10 -10.30
CA VAL A 68 -5.75 -10.10 -11.26
C VAL A 68 -6.69 -11.29 -11.33
N ARG A 69 -7.19 -11.78 -10.17
CA ARG A 69 -8.15 -12.89 -10.14
C ARG A 69 -9.47 -12.57 -10.86
N LYS A 70 -9.93 -11.32 -10.80
CA LYS A 70 -11.22 -10.92 -11.36
C LYS A 70 -11.16 -10.46 -12.81
N LYS A 71 -10.14 -9.67 -13.15
CA LYS A 71 -10.03 -8.99 -14.46
C LYS A 71 -8.89 -9.55 -15.31
N GLY A 72 -8.05 -10.42 -14.76
CA GLY A 72 -6.82 -10.88 -15.40
C GLY A 72 -5.64 -9.93 -15.20
N PHE A 73 -4.45 -10.40 -15.58
CA PHE A 73 -3.19 -9.69 -15.37
C PHE A 73 -3.04 -8.44 -16.25
N LYS A 74 -3.45 -8.51 -17.52
CA LYS A 74 -3.28 -7.41 -18.48
C LYS A 74 -4.07 -6.14 -18.07
N PRO A 75 -5.35 -6.22 -17.63
CA PRO A 75 -6.07 -5.05 -17.14
C PRO A 75 -5.52 -4.50 -15.82
N TYR A 76 -4.97 -5.37 -14.95
CA TYR A 76 -4.26 -4.95 -13.74
C TYR A 76 -3.01 -4.12 -14.08
N MET A 77 -2.18 -4.56 -15.02
CA MET A 77 -0.99 -3.80 -15.43
C MET A 77 -1.32 -2.42 -16.01
N GLN A 78 -2.45 -2.29 -16.70
CA GLN A 78 -2.85 -1.03 -17.35
C GLN A 78 -3.47 0.00 -16.40
N ASN A 79 -4.21 -0.44 -15.37
CA ASN A 79 -5.01 0.46 -14.51
C ASN A 79 -4.78 0.27 -13.01
N GLY A 80 -4.33 -0.93 -12.62
CA GLY A 80 -4.16 -1.37 -11.25
C GLY A 80 -2.80 -1.01 -10.67
N PHE A 81 -1.76 -1.36 -11.43
CA PHE A 81 -0.36 -1.37 -11.03
C PHE A 81 0.21 0.02 -10.71
N SER A 82 -0.14 1.06 -11.47
CA SER A 82 0.42 2.40 -11.26
C SER A 82 0.16 2.95 -9.85
N PHE A 83 -1.02 2.68 -9.28
CA PHE A 83 -1.33 3.08 -7.91
C PHE A 83 -0.56 2.24 -6.90
N ASP A 84 -0.49 0.91 -7.09
CA ASP A 84 0.25 0.01 -6.20
C ASP A 84 1.74 0.38 -6.17
N PHE A 85 2.29 0.71 -7.34
CA PHE A 85 3.64 1.19 -7.51
C PHE A 85 3.84 2.56 -6.84
N ALA A 86 2.92 3.52 -7.03
CA ALA A 86 3.00 4.81 -6.36
C ALA A 86 2.99 4.70 -4.83
N MET A 87 2.12 3.83 -4.28
CA MET A 87 2.08 3.55 -2.84
C MET A 87 3.39 2.96 -2.33
N LEU A 88 3.99 2.03 -3.08
CA LEU A 88 5.28 1.42 -2.74
C LEU A 88 6.42 2.44 -2.82
N MET A 89 6.44 3.31 -3.83
CA MET A 89 7.42 4.39 -3.96
C MET A 89 7.32 5.39 -2.79
N ILE A 90 6.10 5.81 -2.43
CA ILE A 90 5.89 6.69 -1.28
C ILE A 90 6.41 6.04 0.00
N TRP A 91 6.09 4.76 0.22
CA TRP A 91 6.58 4.03 1.38
C TRP A 91 8.11 3.91 1.40
N LEU A 92 8.74 3.59 0.27
CA LEU A 92 10.20 3.49 0.20
C LEU A 92 10.88 4.83 0.49
N ILE A 93 10.34 5.95 -0.01
CA ILE A 93 10.86 7.29 0.30
C ILE A 93 10.75 7.55 1.81
N LEU A 94 9.59 7.26 2.41
CA LEU A 94 9.40 7.42 3.86
C LEU A 94 10.36 6.53 4.66
N LEU A 95 10.57 5.29 4.23
CA LEU A 95 11.49 4.35 4.86
C LEU A 95 12.93 4.85 4.79
N VAL A 96 13.37 5.40 3.64
CA VAL A 96 14.70 5.99 3.50
C VAL A 96 14.87 7.19 4.42
N ILE A 97 13.90 8.12 4.44
CA ILE A 97 13.94 9.27 5.35
C ILE A 97 14.08 8.79 6.79
N TRP A 98 13.32 7.78 7.18
CA TRP A 98 13.32 7.26 8.54
C TRP A 98 14.62 6.53 8.93
N ILE A 99 15.30 5.90 7.97
CA ILE A 99 16.62 5.28 8.20
C ILE A 99 17.71 6.35 8.30
N VAL A 100 17.62 7.42 7.51
CA VAL A 100 18.63 8.50 7.46
C VAL A 100 18.50 9.44 8.65
N ASP A 101 17.27 9.69 9.11
CA ASP A 101 16.95 10.50 10.28
C ASP A 101 16.17 9.64 11.29
N PRO A 102 16.87 8.73 12.00
CA PRO A 102 16.24 7.96 13.06
C PRO A 102 15.79 8.95 14.13
N GLN A 103 14.51 8.89 14.50
CA GLN A 103 13.98 9.69 15.60
C GLN A 103 14.57 9.17 16.91
N ILE A 104 15.73 9.68 17.30
CA ILE A 104 16.40 9.47 18.59
C ILE A 104 15.90 10.54 19.55
#